data_AF-F4KWI8-F1
#
_entry.id   AF-F4KWI8-F1
#
_cell.length_a   1.000
_cell.length_b   1.000
_cell.length_c   1.000
_cell.angle_alpha   90.00
_cell.angle_beta   90.00
_cell.angle_gamma   90.00
#
_symmetry.space_group_name_H-M   'P 1'
#
loop_
_entity.id
_entity.type
_entity.pdbx_description
1 polymer ?
#
loop_
_entity_poly.entity_id
_entity_poly.type
_entity_poly.pdbx_seq_one_letter_code
_entity_poly.pdbx_strand_id
1 'polypeptide(L)'
;MVKQQRKSTHWEVDLPDDLVLTTMAELSEEAFEQLCAKNRDLRIEHEADGKVTIMAPVHFDSGFFEGEVFGELRNFVKHSGVGGRVIGPSTGFKLPDGSTKSPDTAWVNAEKLANLPAEERKKFAAVVPDFVIEIRSESDKLKPLKQKMEKHGLLMACALPGCSIQLSKKPTFIGRMGV
;
A
#
# COMPACT_ATOMS: atom_id res chain seq x y z
N MET A 1 21.26 -55.38 8.35
CA MET A 1 20.17 -54.42 8.06
C MET A 1 20.79 -53.07 7.76
N VAL A 2 20.75 -52.63 6.49
CA VAL A 2 21.30 -51.34 6.06
C VAL A 2 20.29 -50.25 6.39
N LYS A 3 20.65 -49.30 7.28
CA LYS A 3 19.84 -48.11 7.53
C LYS A 3 19.90 -47.21 6.30
N GLN A 4 18.80 -47.14 5.57
CA GLN A 4 18.65 -46.23 4.44
C GLN A 4 18.51 -44.81 4.98
N GLN A 5 19.58 -44.04 4.90
CA GLN A 5 19.61 -42.63 5.28
C GLN A 5 18.91 -41.85 4.17
N ARG A 6 17.70 -41.34 4.43
CA ARG A 6 16.98 -40.46 3.49
C ARG A 6 17.85 -39.21 3.26
N LYS A 7 18.39 -39.06 2.05
CA LYS A 7 19.02 -37.81 1.62
C LYS A 7 17.94 -36.74 1.60
N SER A 8 18.04 -35.76 2.51
CA SER A 8 17.25 -34.54 2.43
C SER A 8 17.69 -33.79 1.17
N THR A 9 16.80 -33.65 0.21
CA THR A 9 16.96 -32.73 -0.91
C THR A 9 16.49 -31.37 -0.43
N HIS A 10 17.42 -30.53 0.03
CA HIS A 10 17.17 -29.10 0.22
C HIS A 10 17.23 -28.43 -1.15
N TRP A 11 16.24 -27.61 -1.47
CA TRP A 11 16.22 -26.79 -2.66
C TRP A 11 16.22 -25.34 -2.19
N GLU A 12 17.27 -24.59 -2.52
CA GLU A 12 17.27 -23.14 -2.38
C GLU A 12 16.64 -22.56 -3.65
N VAL A 13 15.58 -21.77 -3.49
CA VAL A 13 14.94 -21.05 -4.57
C VAL A 13 15.18 -19.57 -4.30
N ASP A 14 15.95 -18.93 -5.18
CA ASP A 14 16.14 -17.49 -5.18
C ASP A 14 14.89 -16.83 -5.78
N LEU A 15 14.01 -16.34 -4.92
CA LEU A 15 12.78 -15.66 -5.32
C LEU A 15 13.01 -14.15 -5.35
N PRO A 16 12.38 -13.42 -6.29
CA PRO A 16 12.42 -11.96 -6.28
C PRO A 16 11.79 -11.39 -5.00
N ASP A 17 12.21 -10.18 -4.61
CA ASP A 17 11.66 -9.45 -3.45
C ASP A 17 10.13 -9.27 -3.57
N ASP A 18 9.65 -9.05 -4.79
CA ASP A 18 8.23 -8.97 -5.12
C ASP A 18 7.78 -10.16 -5.97
N LEU A 19 6.78 -10.89 -5.47
CA LEU A 19 6.13 -11.94 -6.24
C LEU A 19 5.03 -11.33 -7.12
N VAL A 20 5.39 -11.06 -8.39
CA VAL A 20 4.45 -10.60 -9.41
C VAL A 20 3.86 -11.79 -10.14
N LEU A 21 2.54 -11.93 -10.08
CA LEU A 21 1.79 -12.93 -10.82
C LEU A 21 1.14 -12.26 -12.04
N THR A 22 1.51 -12.74 -13.23
CA THR A 22 0.83 -12.38 -14.47
C THR A 22 -0.24 -13.41 -14.75
N THR A 23 -1.50 -12.98 -14.82
CA THR A 23 -2.61 -13.86 -15.18
C THR A 23 -2.66 -14.04 -16.71
N MET A 24 -3.09 -15.21 -17.16
CA MET A 24 -3.25 -15.50 -18.60
C MET A 24 -4.43 -14.75 -19.24
N ALA A 25 -5.32 -14.19 -18.41
CA ALA A 25 -6.46 -13.37 -18.79
C ALA A 25 -6.65 -12.27 -17.73
N GLU A 26 -7.25 -11.15 -18.11
CA GLU A 26 -7.60 -10.08 -17.17
C GLU A 26 -8.46 -10.63 -16.04
N LEU A 27 -8.08 -10.34 -14.80
CA LEU A 27 -8.84 -10.74 -13.64
C LEU A 27 -10.01 -9.77 -13.47
N SER A 28 -11.25 -10.27 -13.55
CA SER A 28 -12.40 -9.42 -13.26
C SER A 28 -12.33 -8.92 -11.81
N GLU A 29 -12.99 -7.80 -11.53
CA GLU A 29 -13.09 -7.26 -10.17
C GLU A 29 -13.63 -8.29 -9.18
N GLU A 30 -14.70 -9.01 -9.55
CA GLU A 30 -15.28 -10.04 -8.69
C GLU A 30 -14.32 -11.21 -8.46
N ALA A 31 -13.53 -11.56 -9.48
CA ALA A 31 -12.52 -12.61 -9.35
C ALA A 31 -11.37 -12.16 -8.44
N PHE A 32 -10.96 -10.89 -8.51
CA PHE A 32 -9.97 -10.30 -7.62
C PHE A 32 -10.47 -10.23 -6.16
N GLU A 33 -11.71 -9.77 -5.95
CA GLU A 33 -12.32 -9.79 -4.61
C GLU A 33 -12.39 -11.20 -4.02
N GLN A 34 -12.74 -12.20 -4.82
CA GLN A 34 -12.74 -13.60 -4.39
C GLN A 34 -11.34 -14.12 -4.07
N LEU A 35 -10.33 -13.72 -4.84
CA LEU A 35 -8.93 -14.05 -4.57
C LEU A 35 -8.51 -13.52 -3.20
N CYS A 36 -8.77 -12.24 -2.92
CA CYS A 36 -8.47 -11.62 -1.63
C CYS A 36 -9.28 -12.26 -0.49
N ALA A 37 -10.56 -12.58 -0.72
CA ALA A 37 -11.41 -13.21 0.28
C ALA A 37 -10.94 -14.62 0.68
N LYS A 38 -10.35 -15.37 -0.25
CA LYS A 38 -9.79 -16.71 0.00
C LYS A 38 -8.40 -16.67 0.62
N ASN A 39 -7.67 -15.55 0.48
CA ASN A 39 -6.29 -15.39 0.91
C ASN A 39 -6.15 -14.17 1.83
N ARG A 40 -6.91 -14.16 2.95
CA ARG A 40 -7.03 -13.00 3.85
C ARG A 40 -5.73 -12.54 4.50
N ASP A 41 -4.73 -13.40 4.56
CA ASP A 41 -3.43 -13.11 5.16
C ASP A 41 -2.44 -12.49 4.15
N LEU A 42 -2.80 -12.41 2.86
CA LEU A 42 -1.96 -11.82 1.83
C LEU A 42 -2.29 -10.34 1.62
N ARG A 43 -1.25 -9.52 1.45
CA ARG A 43 -1.38 -8.18 0.85
C ARG A 43 -1.31 -8.34 -0.67
N ILE A 44 -2.40 -8.00 -1.35
CA ILE A 44 -2.52 -8.18 -2.80
C ILE A 44 -2.95 -6.85 -3.45
N GLU A 45 -2.24 -6.43 -4.49
CA GLU A 45 -2.65 -5.34 -5.38
C GLU A 45 -2.99 -5.86 -6.78
N HIS A 46 -3.90 -5.15 -7.46
CA HIS A 46 -4.29 -5.41 -8.84
C HIS A 46 -4.04 -4.16 -9.69
N GLU A 47 -3.40 -4.33 -10.84
CA GLU A 47 -3.20 -3.29 -11.84
C GLU A 47 -4.33 -3.28 -12.88
N ALA A 48 -4.51 -2.13 -13.55
CA ALA A 48 -5.49 -2.00 -14.63
C ALA A 48 -5.22 -2.94 -15.83
N ASP A 49 -3.99 -3.43 -15.99
CA ASP A 49 -3.59 -4.37 -17.06
C ASP A 49 -3.74 -5.85 -16.65
N GLY A 50 -4.38 -6.13 -15.50
CA GLY A 50 -4.63 -7.48 -15.01
C GLY A 50 -3.49 -8.07 -14.16
N LYS A 51 -2.35 -7.38 -14.01
CA LYS A 51 -1.26 -7.88 -13.16
C LYS A 51 -1.66 -7.89 -11.69
N VAL A 52 -1.29 -8.96 -11.01
CA VAL A 52 -1.51 -9.12 -9.57
C VAL A 52 -0.15 -9.15 -8.87
N THR A 53 0.02 -8.28 -7.88
CA THR A 53 1.24 -8.25 -7.07
C THR A 53 0.91 -8.75 -5.67
N ILE A 54 1.66 -9.74 -5.19
CA ILE A 54 1.59 -10.21 -3.81
C ILE A 54 2.78 -9.60 -3.07
N MET A 55 2.49 -8.78 -2.06
CA MET A 55 3.51 -8.09 -1.27
C MET A 55 3.87 -8.92 -0.04
N ALA A 56 5.16 -9.04 0.22
CA ALA A 56 5.65 -9.63 1.46
C ALA A 56 5.29 -8.75 2.67
N PRO A 57 5.25 -9.32 3.89
CA PRO A 57 5.20 -8.52 5.11
C PRO A 57 6.37 -7.54 5.17
N VAL A 58 6.11 -6.33 5.66
CA VAL A 58 7.15 -5.32 5.85
C VAL A 58 8.12 -5.72 6.97
N HIS A 59 9.36 -5.23 6.89
CA HIS A 59 10.35 -5.40 7.95
C HIS A 59 10.01 -4.57 9.21
N PHE A 60 10.69 -4.88 10.32
CA PHE A 60 10.43 -4.27 11.63
C PHE A 60 10.43 -2.73 11.59
N ASP A 61 11.47 -2.13 11.03
CA ASP A 61 11.58 -0.67 10.96
C ASP A 61 10.53 -0.06 10.03
N SER A 62 10.27 -0.67 8.87
CA SER A 62 9.19 -0.24 7.98
C SER A 62 7.84 -0.25 8.69
N GLY A 63 7.54 -1.28 9.49
CA GLY A 63 6.33 -1.34 10.31
C GLY A 63 6.28 -0.28 11.41
N PHE A 64 7.41 0.06 12.02
CA PHE A 64 7.50 1.21 12.95
C PHE A 64 7.15 2.52 12.23
N PHE A 65 7.72 2.76 11.05
CA PHE A 65 7.40 3.96 10.26
C PHE A 65 5.94 3.98 9.80
N GLU A 66 5.35 2.85 9.39
CA GLU A 66 3.90 2.75 9.09
C GLU A 66 3.07 3.27 10.27
N GLY A 67 3.41 2.84 11.49
CA GLY A 67 2.74 3.29 12.71
C GLY A 67 2.89 4.79 12.98
N GLU A 68 4.12 5.32 12.90
CA GLU A 68 4.41 6.73 13.16
C GLU A 68 3.73 7.64 12.13
N VAL A 69 3.86 7.32 10.85
CA VAL A 69 3.24 8.03 9.73
C VAL A 69 1.72 8.13 9.92
N PHE A 70 1.08 6.99 10.20
CA PHE A 70 -0.35 6.93 10.43
C PHE A 70 -0.77 7.79 11.63
N GLY A 71 -0.02 7.69 12.73
CA GLY A 71 -0.23 8.46 13.96
C GLY A 71 -0.15 9.97 13.73
N GLU A 72 0.91 10.42 13.07
CA GLU A 72 1.13 11.84 12.74
C GLU A 72 0.06 12.38 11.81
N LEU A 73 -0.30 11.65 10.74
CA LEU A 73 -1.36 12.07 9.83
C LEU A 73 -2.72 12.13 10.55
N ARG A 74 -3.01 11.15 11.41
CA ARG A 74 -4.24 11.16 12.23
C ARG A 74 -4.27 12.35 13.18
N ASN A 75 -3.14 12.67 13.82
CA ASN A 75 -3.02 13.82 14.71
C ASN A 75 -3.21 15.13 13.93
N PHE A 76 -2.58 15.27 12.76
CA PHE A 76 -2.77 16.42 11.89
C PHE A 76 -4.23 16.60 11.51
N VAL A 77 -4.91 15.55 11.02
CA VAL A 77 -6.31 15.61 10.60
C VAL A 77 -7.22 16.00 11.77
N LYS A 78 -6.97 15.46 12.97
CA LYS A 78 -7.75 15.75 14.18
C LYS A 78 -7.62 17.21 14.63
N HIS A 79 -6.44 17.81 14.54
CA HIS A 79 -6.18 19.16 15.07
C HIS A 79 -6.29 20.28 14.04
N SER A 80 -6.18 19.98 12.74
CA SER A 80 -6.23 20.99 11.67
C SER A 80 -7.65 21.40 11.25
N GLY A 81 -8.66 20.60 11.60
CA GLY A 81 -10.06 20.85 11.23
C GLY A 81 -10.40 20.51 9.77
N VAL A 82 -9.48 19.87 9.03
CA VAL A 82 -9.70 19.48 7.63
C VAL A 82 -10.75 18.36 7.45
N GLY A 83 -11.05 17.63 8.54
CA GLY A 83 -12.01 16.52 8.53
C GLY A 83 -11.50 15.29 7.78
N GLY A 84 -12.40 14.35 7.49
CA GLY A 84 -12.08 13.12 6.77
C GLY A 84 -11.59 11.98 7.66
N ARG A 85 -10.99 10.96 7.04
CA ARG A 85 -10.46 9.76 7.74
C ARG A 85 -9.09 9.40 7.22
N VAL A 86 -8.21 9.05 8.15
CA VAL A 86 -6.95 8.37 7.86
C VAL A 86 -7.20 6.87 7.83
N ILE A 87 -6.70 6.20 6.80
CA ILE A 87 -6.92 4.81 6.46
C ILE A 87 -5.57 4.10 6.46
N GLY A 88 -5.51 2.92 7.08
CA GLY A 88 -4.27 2.18 7.30
C GLY A 88 -3.83 1.31 6.12
N PRO A 89 -2.62 0.71 6.21
CA PRO A 89 -1.86 0.15 5.10
C PRO A 89 -2.45 -1.10 4.44
N SER A 90 -3.40 -1.78 5.11
CA SER A 90 -4.02 -3.02 4.61
C SER A 90 -5.38 -2.77 3.93
N THR A 91 -5.68 -1.53 3.56
CA THR A 91 -6.97 -1.16 2.95
C THR A 91 -6.83 -1.01 1.44
N GLY A 92 -7.55 -1.85 0.68
CA GLY A 92 -7.63 -1.71 -0.77
C GLY A 92 -8.58 -0.58 -1.20
N PHE A 93 -8.11 0.26 -2.12
CA PHE A 93 -8.87 1.31 -2.80
C PHE A 93 -9.04 0.93 -4.26
N LYS A 94 -10.29 0.89 -4.72
CA LYS A 94 -10.58 0.71 -6.13
C LYS A 94 -10.48 2.06 -6.84
N LEU A 95 -9.60 2.14 -7.83
CA LEU A 95 -9.32 3.36 -8.60
C LEU A 95 -10.13 3.40 -9.92
N PRO A 96 -10.32 4.60 -10.52
CA PRO A 96 -11.12 4.76 -11.73
C PRO A 96 -10.59 4.00 -12.95
N ASP A 97 -9.31 3.64 -12.98
CA ASP A 97 -8.69 2.84 -14.03
C ASP A 97 -8.92 1.32 -13.86
N GLY A 98 -9.66 0.91 -12.82
CA GLY A 98 -9.94 -0.49 -12.51
C GLY A 98 -8.87 -1.17 -11.65
N SER A 99 -7.76 -0.48 -11.33
CA SER A 99 -6.76 -0.99 -10.39
C SER A 99 -7.28 -0.99 -8.95
N THR A 100 -6.75 -1.89 -8.12
CA THR A 100 -6.96 -1.88 -6.66
C THR A 100 -5.61 -1.76 -5.96
N LYS A 101 -5.44 -0.68 -5.18
CA LYS A 101 -4.17 -0.30 -4.55
C LYS A 101 -4.31 -0.20 -3.04
N SER A 102 -3.25 -0.56 -2.31
CA SER A 102 -3.21 -0.57 -0.84
C SER A 102 -1.99 0.22 -0.36
N PRO A 103 -2.06 1.57 -0.35
CA PRO A 103 -0.96 2.42 0.08
C PRO A 103 -0.69 2.26 1.58
N ASP A 104 0.53 2.54 2.03
CA ASP A 104 0.90 2.40 3.45
C ASP A 104 0.07 3.29 4.39
N THR A 105 -0.35 4.46 3.92
CA THR A 105 -1.34 5.28 4.61
C THR A 105 -2.07 6.16 3.61
N ALA A 106 -3.37 6.36 3.80
CA ALA A 106 -4.18 7.23 2.97
C ALA A 106 -5.07 8.15 3.81
N TRP A 107 -5.40 9.32 3.29
CA TRP A 107 -6.43 10.20 3.81
C TRP A 107 -7.50 10.46 2.75
N VAL A 108 -8.75 10.29 3.17
CA VAL A 108 -9.93 10.59 2.36
C VAL A 108 -10.70 11.71 3.05
N ASN A 109 -10.98 12.78 2.30
CA ASN A 109 -11.69 13.94 2.82
C ASN A 109 -13.14 13.61 3.24
N ALA A 110 -13.73 14.47 4.07
CA ALA A 110 -15.06 14.22 4.64
C ALA A 110 -16.18 14.16 3.59
N GLU A 111 -16.10 14.95 2.53
CA GLU A 111 -17.11 15.04 1.48
C GLU A 111 -17.18 13.75 0.65
N LYS A 112 -16.02 13.23 0.21
CA LYS A 112 -15.93 11.93 -0.47
C LYS A 112 -16.48 10.81 0.40
N LEU A 113 -16.15 10.82 1.69
CA LEU A 113 -16.68 9.83 2.62
C LEU A 113 -18.20 9.96 2.78
N ALA A 114 -18.73 11.17 2.91
CA ALA A 114 -20.18 11.40 3.03
C ALA A 114 -20.94 10.88 1.81
N ASN A 115 -20.36 11.00 0.62
CA ASN A 115 -20.93 10.50 -0.63
C ASN A 115 -20.71 8.99 -0.86
N LEU A 116 -19.86 8.33 -0.07
CA LEU A 116 -19.58 6.91 -0.20
C LEU A 116 -20.66 6.08 0.52
N PRO A 117 -21.46 5.26 -0.21
CA PRO A 117 -22.52 4.44 0.37
C PRO A 117 -22.00 3.50 1.46
N ALA A 118 -22.85 3.19 2.45
CA ALA A 118 -22.45 2.34 3.57
C ALA A 118 -22.02 0.93 3.13
N GLU A 119 -22.65 0.37 2.09
CA GLU A 119 -22.30 -0.95 1.55
C GLU A 119 -20.97 -0.92 0.78
N GLU A 120 -20.62 0.18 0.12
CA GLU A 120 -19.32 0.33 -0.55
C GLU A 120 -18.16 0.39 0.45
N ARG A 121 -18.41 0.85 1.68
CA ARG A 121 -17.41 0.85 2.76
C ARG A 121 -17.07 -0.54 3.30
N LYS A 122 -17.82 -1.58 2.90
CA LYS A 122 -17.56 -2.99 3.26
C LYS A 122 -16.76 -3.75 2.19
N LYS A 123 -16.45 -3.09 1.07
CA LYS A 123 -15.67 -3.62 -0.05
C LYS A 123 -14.33 -2.89 -0.18
N PHE A 124 -13.57 -3.16 -1.23
CA PHE A 124 -12.54 -2.24 -1.70
C PHE A 124 -13.22 -0.98 -2.24
N ALA A 125 -13.34 0.03 -1.38
CA ALA A 125 -14.15 1.20 -1.67
C ALA A 125 -13.67 1.89 -2.95
N ALA A 126 -14.61 2.16 -3.87
CA ALA A 126 -14.39 2.95 -5.07
C ALA A 126 -14.24 4.43 -4.72
N VAL A 127 -13.13 4.77 -4.08
CA VAL A 127 -12.79 6.12 -3.64
C VAL A 127 -11.31 6.39 -3.85
N VAL A 128 -11.00 7.49 -4.54
CA VAL A 128 -9.62 7.95 -4.72
C VAL A 128 -9.23 8.75 -3.48
N PRO A 129 -8.19 8.33 -2.72
CA PRO A 129 -7.67 9.12 -1.62
C PRO A 129 -7.25 10.52 -2.07
N ASP A 130 -7.38 11.50 -1.19
CA ASP A 130 -6.90 12.87 -1.44
C ASP A 130 -5.40 12.99 -1.19
N PHE A 131 -4.88 12.14 -0.31
CA PHE A 131 -3.48 12.11 0.07
C PHE A 131 -3.08 10.68 0.41
N VAL A 132 -1.88 10.28 0.02
CA VAL A 132 -1.31 8.95 0.33
C VAL A 132 0.11 9.13 0.85
N ILE A 133 0.60 8.17 1.61
CA ILE A 133 2.01 8.07 1.99
C ILE A 133 2.44 6.65 1.65
N GLU A 134 3.58 6.54 0.99
CA GLU A 134 4.26 5.27 0.75
C GLU A 134 5.63 5.36 1.42
N ILE A 135 5.96 4.35 2.19
CA ILE A 135 7.22 4.23 2.92
C ILE A 135 8.16 3.44 2.04
N ARG A 136 9.34 4.01 1.86
CA ARG A 136 10.34 3.43 0.99
C ARG A 136 11.30 2.61 1.84
N SER A 137 11.50 1.35 1.47
CA SER A 137 12.57 0.52 2.02
C SER A 137 13.94 0.97 1.48
N GLU A 138 15.02 0.61 2.16
CA GLU A 138 16.38 0.96 1.69
C GLU A 138 16.70 0.31 0.32
N SER A 139 16.11 -0.85 0.03
CA SER A 139 16.25 -1.59 -1.22
C SER A 139 15.41 -1.04 -2.37
N ASP A 140 14.38 -0.24 -2.09
CA ASP A 140 13.47 0.24 -3.12
C ASP A 140 14.17 1.23 -4.06
N LYS A 141 14.00 1.01 -5.36
CA LYS A 141 14.47 1.95 -6.39
C LYS A 141 13.53 3.15 -6.45
N LEU A 142 14.08 4.36 -6.39
CA LEU A 142 13.32 5.62 -6.39
C LEU A 142 12.50 5.84 -7.68
N LYS A 143 12.94 5.30 -8.82
CA LYS A 143 12.32 5.53 -10.13
C LYS A 143 10.96 4.82 -10.30
N PRO A 144 10.81 3.51 -10.02
CA PRO A 144 9.51 2.84 -9.96
C PRO A 144 8.51 3.54 -9.03
N LEU A 145 8.96 3.97 -7.84
CA LEU A 145 8.11 4.65 -6.88
C LEU A 145 7.55 5.97 -7.45
N LYS A 146 8.38 6.77 -8.11
CA LYS A 146 7.94 7.99 -8.81
C LYS A 146 6.96 7.73 -9.94
N GLN A 147 7.12 6.64 -10.69
CA GLN A 147 6.16 6.28 -11.75
C GLN A 147 4.79 5.89 -11.16
N LYS A 148 4.77 5.18 -10.02
CA LYS A 148 3.54 4.92 -9.23
C LYS A 148 2.88 6.24 -8.82
N MET A 149 3.67 7.25 -8.41
CA MET A 149 3.18 8.57 -8.00
C MET A 149 2.50 9.35 -9.13
N GLU A 150 3.16 9.46 -10.30
CA GLU A 150 2.69 10.29 -11.42
C GLU A 150 1.43 9.72 -12.10
N LYS A 151 1.31 8.39 -12.19
CA LYS A 151 0.20 7.71 -12.88
C LYS A 151 -1.16 8.03 -12.26
N HIS A 152 -1.23 8.23 -10.95
CA HIS A 152 -2.50 8.34 -10.22
C HIS A 152 -2.83 9.75 -9.72
N GLY A 153 -1.99 10.75 -10.01
CA GLY A 153 -2.24 12.15 -9.60
C GLY A 153 -2.31 12.35 -8.09
N LEU A 154 -1.73 11.42 -7.33
CA LEU A 154 -1.80 11.39 -5.87
C LEU A 154 -0.69 12.23 -5.28
N LEU A 155 -1.01 12.85 -4.14
CA LEU A 155 -0.08 13.63 -3.38
C LEU A 155 0.58 12.74 -2.34
N MET A 156 1.90 12.60 -2.44
CA MET A 156 2.63 11.57 -1.69
C MET A 156 3.85 12.11 -0.95
N ALA A 157 4.01 11.69 0.31
CA ALA A 157 5.25 11.81 1.08
C ALA A 157 5.99 10.47 1.07
N CYS A 158 7.32 10.51 1.07
CA CYS A 158 8.17 9.33 1.11
C CYS A 158 8.99 9.41 2.41
N ALA A 159 8.79 8.46 3.32
CA ALA A 159 9.48 8.41 4.60
C ALA A 159 10.68 7.47 4.52
N LEU A 160 11.86 7.94 4.96
CA LEU A 160 13.06 7.13 5.12
C LEU A 160 13.31 6.85 6.60
N PRO A 161 14.01 5.76 6.93
CA PRO A 161 14.42 5.50 8.29
C PRO A 161 15.20 6.69 8.90
N GLY A 162 14.72 7.18 10.06
CA GLY A 162 15.31 8.34 10.75
C GLY A 162 14.80 9.72 10.31
N CYS A 163 13.74 9.81 9.51
CA CYS A 163 13.11 11.08 9.14
C CYS A 163 11.89 11.44 10.01
N SER A 164 11.77 12.72 10.40
CA SER A 164 10.52 13.28 10.91
C SER A 164 9.61 13.73 9.76
N ILE A 165 8.34 13.34 9.78
CA ILE A 165 7.34 13.76 8.79
C ILE A 165 6.61 14.99 9.33
N GLN A 166 6.71 16.09 8.62
CA GLN A 166 5.94 17.28 8.93
C GLN A 166 4.89 17.44 7.83
N LEU A 167 3.64 17.71 8.19
CA LEU A 167 2.52 17.87 7.25
C LEU A 167 2.13 19.35 7.22
N SER A 168 2.01 19.95 6.03
CA SER A 168 1.57 21.35 5.86
C SER A 168 0.31 21.46 5.01
N LYS A 169 -0.40 22.60 5.12
CA LYS A 169 -1.64 22.91 4.38
C LYS A 169 -1.42 23.05 2.86
N LYS A 170 -0.18 23.10 2.39
CA LYS A 170 0.14 23.00 0.97
C LYS A 170 0.79 21.65 0.71
N PRO A 171 0.44 21.00 -0.40
CA PRO A 171 1.04 19.73 -0.78
C PRO A 171 2.49 19.94 -1.23
N THR A 172 3.39 20.05 -0.29
CA THR A 172 4.82 20.09 -0.55
C THR A 172 5.49 19.58 0.69
N PHE A 173 6.18 18.45 0.59
CA PHE A 173 7.24 18.14 1.53
C PHE A 173 8.51 17.70 0.82
N ILE A 174 9.48 18.61 0.89
CA ILE A 174 10.92 18.42 0.74
C ILE A 174 11.45 18.40 2.17
N GLY A 175 12.29 17.44 2.53
CA GLY A 175 12.88 17.37 3.87
C GLY A 175 14.30 16.81 3.85
N ARG A 176 15.27 17.71 4.04
CA ARG A 176 16.68 17.45 4.37
C ARG A 176 16.85 17.93 5.81
N MET A 177 17.59 17.22 6.66
CA MET A 177 18.18 17.84 7.84
C MET A 177 19.65 17.48 7.92
N GLY A 178 20.47 18.53 8.02
CA GLY A 178 21.87 18.40 8.37
C GLY A 178 22.03 18.00 9.83
N VAL A 179 23.16 17.36 10.09
CA VAL A 179 23.93 17.68 11.28
C VAL A 179 24.45 19.12 11.20
#